data_AF-A0A972TP21-F1
#
_entry.id   AF-A0A972TP21-F1
#
_cell.length_a   1.000
_cell.length_b   1.000
_cell.length_c   1.000
_cell.angle_alpha   90.00
_cell.angle_beta   90.00
_cell.angle_gamma   90.00
#
_symmetry.space_group_name_H-M   'P 1'
#
loop_
_entity.id
_entity.type
_entity.pdbx_description
1 polymer ?
#
loop_
_entity_poly.entity_id
_entity_poly.type
_entity_poly.pdbx_seq_one_letter_code
_entity_poly.pdbx_strand_id
1 'polypeptide(L)'
;MEKRCFVIMPFSKTSQKHTTTYWDNFFTNFVKPSVEMLGYSCQRSKAGPSSIIKDILTDLAESDLVLAVLTDFNPNVWYELGIRHTLRNGTIMIIEEHQELPSDISQYGVIPYQDDVAGARELENNLRDFVARIEEERPIDSPPLDYLQGRHADDYRQRLSDMESQHNTKLDRIFQFVQGLAQSPASRSWSEQEGHAIAGKRVLWVDDLPHHHEPIMDLYRQQGVKFDLALNTDQALDCLKRLEYDLIISDIERGSELDAGIRMIREIKRSFGTPPPIIIHSNPGAVERYKGIAEDEGVSLVTAIPQQLLMKMTEILFEGEGANTDN
;
A
#
# COMPACT_ATOMS: atom_id res chain seq x y z
N MET A 1 -1.14 17.56 -23.87
CA MET A 1 -2.00 16.46 -23.41
C MET A 1 -3.40 17.01 -23.24
N GLU A 2 -4.42 16.21 -23.54
CA GLU A 2 -5.82 16.56 -23.27
C GLU A 2 -6.06 16.53 -21.76
N LYS A 3 -6.70 17.57 -21.20
CA LYS A 3 -6.97 17.65 -19.76
C LYS A 3 -8.05 16.63 -19.38
N ARG A 4 -7.82 15.84 -18.34
CA ARG A 4 -8.73 14.76 -17.94
C ARG A 4 -9.57 15.15 -16.74
N CYS A 5 -10.89 14.94 -16.82
CA CYS A 5 -11.81 15.04 -15.71
C CYS A 5 -12.44 13.67 -15.44
N PHE A 6 -12.24 13.15 -14.23
CA PHE A 6 -12.87 11.93 -13.77
C PHE A 6 -14.05 12.24 -12.85
N VAL A 7 -15.20 11.63 -13.13
CA VAL A 7 -16.44 11.85 -12.40
C VAL A 7 -16.69 10.68 -11.47
N ILE A 8 -16.74 10.96 -10.18
CA ILE A 8 -17.17 10.00 -9.15
C ILE A 8 -18.63 10.27 -8.79
N MET A 9 -19.47 9.26 -9.02
CA MET A 9 -20.91 9.39 -8.87
C MET A 9 -21.57 8.01 -8.64
N PRO A 10 -22.81 7.96 -8.12
CA PRO A 10 -23.50 6.69 -7.95
C PRO A 10 -23.77 5.97 -9.28
N PHE A 11 -23.60 4.64 -9.27
CA PHE A 11 -23.93 3.78 -10.42
C PHE A 11 -25.35 3.21 -10.37
N SER A 12 -25.90 3.09 -9.18
CA SER A 12 -27.18 2.43 -8.94
C SER A 12 -28.11 3.35 -8.18
N LYS A 13 -29.39 2.98 -8.13
CA LYS A 13 -30.39 3.64 -7.29
C LYS A 13 -29.86 3.95 -5.89
N THR A 14 -29.98 5.21 -5.47
CA THR A 14 -29.61 5.71 -4.15
C THR A 14 -30.83 6.14 -3.33
N SER A 15 -31.90 6.56 -4.00
CA SER A 15 -33.17 6.93 -3.36
C SER A 15 -34.37 6.61 -4.26
N GLN A 16 -35.59 6.89 -3.82
CA GLN A 16 -36.76 6.73 -4.69
C GLN A 16 -36.76 7.71 -5.87
N LYS A 17 -36.18 8.91 -5.67
CA LYS A 17 -36.02 9.93 -6.70
C LYS A 17 -34.86 9.57 -7.65
N HIS A 18 -33.70 9.23 -7.07
CA HIS A 18 -32.48 8.96 -7.83
C HIS A 18 -32.34 7.46 -8.13
N THR A 19 -32.95 7.06 -9.24
CA THR A 19 -32.86 5.70 -9.80
C THR A 19 -31.57 5.48 -10.60
N THR A 20 -31.29 4.24 -11.01
CA THR A 20 -30.16 3.96 -11.92
C THR A 20 -30.29 4.75 -13.24
N THR A 21 -31.49 4.78 -13.84
CA THR A 21 -31.75 5.56 -15.07
C THR A 21 -31.56 7.06 -14.86
N TYR A 22 -31.89 7.56 -13.67
CA TYR A 22 -31.63 8.95 -13.30
C TYR A 22 -30.12 9.25 -13.38
N TRP A 23 -29.28 8.46 -12.71
CA TRP A 23 -27.84 8.66 -12.70
C TRP A 23 -27.19 8.55 -14.09
N ASP A 24 -27.67 7.64 -14.93
CA ASP A 24 -27.20 7.52 -16.32
C ASP A 24 -27.54 8.78 -17.15
N ASN A 25 -28.75 9.31 -16.99
CA ASN A 25 -29.19 10.54 -17.67
C ASN A 25 -28.47 11.77 -17.12
N PHE A 26 -28.29 11.86 -15.80
CA PHE A 26 -27.55 12.93 -15.13
C PHE A 26 -26.11 12.98 -15.63
N PHE A 27 -25.44 11.83 -15.76
CA PHE A 27 -24.10 11.82 -16.34
C PHE A 27 -24.11 12.27 -17.81
N THR A 28 -24.95 11.63 -18.63
CA THR A 28 -24.88 11.74 -20.09
C THR A 28 -25.34 13.08 -20.62
N ASN A 29 -26.41 13.64 -20.03
CA ASN A 29 -27.06 14.84 -20.55
C ASN A 29 -26.64 16.11 -19.83
N PHE A 30 -25.99 15.99 -18.67
CA PHE A 30 -25.76 17.11 -17.78
C PHE A 30 -24.30 17.24 -17.36
N VAL A 31 -23.74 16.24 -16.66
CA VAL A 31 -22.33 16.33 -16.21
C VAL A 31 -21.36 16.33 -17.38
N LYS A 32 -21.49 15.35 -18.27
CA LYS A 32 -20.53 15.14 -19.35
C LYS A 32 -20.44 16.36 -20.29
N PRO A 33 -21.54 16.91 -20.82
CA PRO A 33 -21.49 18.08 -21.69
C PRO A 33 -20.88 19.30 -21.01
N SER A 34 -21.22 19.55 -19.73
CA SER A 34 -20.71 20.69 -18.97
C SER A 34 -19.19 20.62 -18.79
N VAL A 35 -18.66 19.44 -18.45
CA VAL A 35 -17.21 19.23 -18.32
C VAL A 35 -16.49 19.33 -19.66
N GLU A 36 -17.05 18.74 -20.72
CA GLU A 36 -16.44 18.79 -22.06
C GLU A 36 -16.39 20.22 -22.63
N MET A 37 -17.38 21.06 -22.31
CA MET A 37 -17.40 22.47 -22.72
C MET A 37 -16.29 23.31 -22.06
N LEU A 38 -15.76 22.85 -20.92
CA LEU A 38 -14.61 23.46 -20.23
C LEU A 38 -13.26 22.99 -20.82
N GLY A 39 -13.28 22.14 -21.84
CA GLY A 39 -12.07 21.64 -22.52
C GLY A 39 -11.44 20.42 -21.84
N TYR A 40 -12.18 19.70 -21.00
CA TYR A 40 -11.75 18.46 -20.35
C TYR A 40 -12.38 17.24 -21.01
N SER A 41 -11.61 16.17 -21.23
CA SER A 41 -12.18 14.87 -21.52
C SER A 41 -12.91 14.35 -20.28
N CYS A 42 -14.18 13.98 -20.40
CA CYS A 42 -15.01 13.57 -19.27
C CYS A 42 -15.25 12.05 -19.25
N GLN A 43 -14.87 11.40 -18.15
CA GLN A 43 -15.07 9.96 -17.96
C GLN A 43 -15.62 9.66 -16.56
N ARG A 44 -16.45 8.62 -16.47
CA ARG A 44 -16.80 7.95 -15.20
C ARG A 44 -16.37 6.50 -15.31
N SER A 45 -16.16 5.83 -14.17
CA SER A 45 -15.83 4.41 -14.17
C SER A 45 -16.91 3.60 -14.90
N LYS A 46 -16.48 2.59 -15.66
CA LYS A 46 -17.34 1.68 -16.41
C LYS A 46 -17.09 0.27 -15.88
N ALA A 47 -18.15 -0.54 -15.78
CA ALA A 47 -17.98 -1.97 -15.54
C ALA A 47 -17.18 -2.58 -16.72
N GLY A 48 -15.96 -3.04 -16.45
CA GLY A 48 -15.05 -3.64 -17.42
C GLY A 48 -14.51 -5.00 -16.94
N PRO A 49 -13.80 -5.75 -17.80
CA PRO A 49 -13.25 -7.07 -17.48
C PRO A 49 -11.98 -7.04 -16.61
N SER A 50 -11.37 -5.87 -16.40
CA SER A 50 -10.24 -5.61 -15.51
C SER A 50 -10.69 -5.46 -14.05
N SER A 51 -9.71 -5.41 -13.12
CA SER A 51 -10.00 -4.99 -11.74
C SER A 51 -10.46 -3.53 -11.76
N ILE A 52 -11.78 -3.33 -11.70
CA ILE A 52 -12.46 -2.03 -11.64
C ILE A 52 -11.80 -1.10 -10.61
N ILE A 53 -11.30 -1.65 -9.50
CA ILE A 53 -10.64 -0.91 -8.43
C ILE A 53 -9.32 -0.30 -8.92
N LYS A 54 -8.49 -1.04 -9.65
CA LYS A 54 -7.19 -0.52 -10.11
C LYS A 54 -7.38 0.64 -11.10
N ASP A 55 -8.33 0.50 -12.02
CA ASP A 55 -8.61 1.52 -13.02
C ASP A 55 -9.17 2.79 -12.36
N ILE A 56 -10.08 2.66 -11.39
CA ILE A 56 -10.57 3.80 -10.58
C ILE A 56 -9.41 4.49 -9.86
N LEU A 57 -8.52 3.74 -9.20
CA LEU A 57 -7.38 4.34 -8.50
C LEU A 57 -6.45 5.10 -9.45
N THR A 58 -6.19 4.55 -10.64
CA THR A 58 -5.42 5.24 -11.69
C THR A 58 -6.11 6.52 -12.13
N ASP A 59 -7.42 6.48 -12.38
CA ASP A 59 -8.18 7.66 -12.80
C ASP A 59 -8.22 8.74 -11.72
N LEU A 60 -8.37 8.36 -10.44
CA LEU A 60 -8.31 9.28 -9.30
C LEU A 60 -6.93 9.92 -9.13
N ALA A 61 -5.84 9.18 -9.41
CA ALA A 61 -4.48 9.68 -9.27
C ALA A 61 -4.05 10.58 -10.44
N GLU A 62 -4.43 10.21 -11.66
CA GLU A 62 -3.89 10.82 -12.88
C GLU A 62 -4.76 11.95 -13.45
N SER A 63 -6.05 12.01 -13.11
CA SER A 63 -6.92 13.05 -13.67
C SER A 63 -6.57 14.43 -13.13
N ASP A 64 -6.56 15.41 -14.03
CA ASP A 64 -6.30 16.82 -13.73
C ASP A 64 -7.41 17.41 -12.86
N LEU A 65 -8.64 16.95 -13.09
CA LEU A 65 -9.83 17.33 -12.33
C LEU A 65 -10.60 16.08 -11.89
N VAL A 66 -11.17 16.11 -10.69
CA VAL A 66 -12.16 15.14 -10.24
C VAL A 66 -13.44 15.87 -9.87
N LEU A 67 -14.57 15.43 -10.42
CA LEU A 67 -15.89 15.95 -10.07
C LEU A 67 -16.65 14.91 -9.24
N ALA A 68 -17.01 15.27 -8.01
CA ALA A 68 -17.63 14.38 -7.05
C ALA A 68 -19.10 14.72 -6.79
N VAL A 69 -20.01 13.78 -7.07
CA VAL A 69 -21.45 13.96 -6.91
C VAL A 69 -21.91 13.40 -5.56
N LEU A 70 -22.03 14.27 -4.56
CA LEU A 70 -22.26 13.88 -3.16
C LEU A 70 -23.73 13.66 -2.78
N THR A 71 -24.64 13.90 -3.72
CA THR A 71 -26.08 13.69 -3.58
C THR A 71 -26.40 12.29 -3.04
N ASP A 72 -27.37 12.22 -2.11
CA ASP A 72 -27.81 11.02 -1.38
C ASP A 72 -26.73 10.35 -0.50
N PHE A 73 -25.59 11.01 -0.30
CA PHE A 73 -24.51 10.53 0.56
C PHE A 73 -24.01 9.12 0.23
N ASN A 74 -23.88 8.79 -1.07
CA ASN A 74 -23.48 7.45 -1.50
C ASN A 74 -22.08 7.06 -0.96
N PRO A 75 -21.96 5.98 -0.15
CA PRO A 75 -20.69 5.63 0.51
C PRO A 75 -19.51 5.39 -0.44
N ASN A 76 -19.75 4.89 -1.65
CA ASN A 76 -18.69 4.65 -2.62
C ASN A 76 -18.10 5.97 -3.12
N VAL A 77 -18.95 6.96 -3.38
CA VAL A 77 -18.49 8.29 -3.78
C VAL A 77 -17.67 8.94 -2.66
N TRP A 78 -18.11 8.81 -1.42
CA TRP A 78 -17.35 9.29 -0.25
C TRP A 78 -15.99 8.60 -0.11
N TYR A 79 -15.93 7.29 -0.37
CA TYR A 79 -14.69 6.53 -0.33
C TYR A 79 -13.70 6.98 -1.42
N GLU A 80 -14.17 7.10 -2.67
CA GLU A 80 -13.36 7.58 -3.80
C GLU A 80 -12.89 9.03 -3.61
N LEU A 81 -13.76 9.89 -3.06
CA LEU A 81 -13.42 11.26 -2.67
C LEU A 81 -12.29 11.28 -1.64
N GLY A 82 -12.42 10.46 -0.59
CA GLY A 82 -11.38 10.33 0.44
C GLY A 82 -10.03 9.91 -0.14
N ILE A 83 -10.01 8.99 -1.10
CA ILE A 83 -8.80 8.61 -1.82
C ILE A 83 -8.25 9.79 -2.61
N ARG A 84 -9.06 10.44 -3.47
CA ARG A 84 -8.63 11.60 -4.27
C ARG A 84 -8.02 12.71 -3.40
N HIS A 85 -8.67 13.01 -2.28
CA HIS A 85 -8.21 14.00 -1.30
C HIS A 85 -6.82 13.71 -0.74
N THR A 86 -6.35 12.46 -0.76
CA THR A 86 -4.97 12.15 -0.33
C THR A 86 -3.95 12.24 -1.47
N LEU A 87 -4.40 12.22 -2.73
CA LEU A 87 -3.54 12.08 -3.90
C LEU A 87 -3.17 13.43 -4.52
N ARG A 88 -4.14 14.31 -4.78
CA ARG A 88 -3.91 15.59 -5.48
C ARG A 88 -5.07 16.57 -5.33
N ASN A 89 -4.76 17.87 -5.39
CA ASN A 89 -5.75 18.95 -5.57
C ASN A 89 -6.44 18.86 -6.95
N GLY A 90 -7.48 19.65 -7.15
CA GLY A 90 -8.30 19.66 -8.38
C GLY A 90 -9.57 18.83 -8.20
N THR A 91 -10.23 18.95 -7.06
CA THR A 91 -11.47 18.27 -6.74
C THR A 91 -12.60 19.29 -6.66
N ILE A 92 -13.66 19.07 -7.43
CA ILE A 92 -14.90 19.83 -7.36
C ILE A 92 -15.97 18.93 -6.76
N MET A 93 -16.61 19.39 -5.69
CA MET A 93 -17.74 18.68 -5.09
C MET A 93 -19.03 19.35 -5.51
N ILE A 94 -20.02 18.55 -5.91
CA ILE A 94 -21.36 19.01 -6.22
C ILE A 94 -22.38 18.25 -5.38
N ILE A 95 -23.44 18.92 -4.97
CA ILE A 95 -24.52 18.32 -4.19
C ILE A 95 -25.85 18.89 -4.63
N GLU A 96 -26.89 18.07 -4.60
CA GLU A 96 -28.24 18.56 -4.86
C GLU A 96 -28.67 19.54 -3.75
N GLU A 97 -29.34 20.63 -4.15
CA GLU A 97 -29.87 21.60 -3.20
C GLU A 97 -30.73 20.97 -2.09
N HIS A 98 -30.72 21.63 -0.94
CA HIS A 98 -31.42 21.21 0.29
C HIS A 98 -30.84 19.95 0.97
N GLN A 99 -29.72 19.41 0.51
CA GLN A 99 -28.95 18.40 1.24
C GLN A 99 -27.80 19.07 2.01
N GLU A 100 -27.66 18.78 3.30
CA GLU A 100 -26.63 19.36 4.16
C GLU A 100 -25.41 18.45 4.26
N LEU A 101 -24.21 18.99 4.02
CA LEU A 101 -22.96 18.26 4.16
C LEU A 101 -22.50 18.14 5.62
N PRO A 102 -21.82 17.04 5.99
CA PRO A 102 -21.09 16.93 7.26
C PRO A 102 -20.10 18.08 7.47
N SER A 103 -19.90 18.47 8.73
CA SER A 103 -19.02 19.58 9.12
C SER A 103 -17.56 19.40 8.68
N ASP A 104 -17.11 18.16 8.50
CA ASP A 104 -15.74 17.85 8.09
C ASP A 104 -15.41 18.32 6.67
N ILE A 105 -16.41 18.42 5.79
CA ILE A 105 -16.25 18.82 4.38
C ILE A 105 -16.91 20.17 4.07
N SER A 106 -17.88 20.62 4.86
CA SER A 106 -18.64 21.84 4.56
C SER A 106 -17.82 23.14 4.47
N GLN A 107 -16.59 23.15 4.98
CA GLN A 107 -15.64 24.27 4.87
C GLN A 107 -14.94 24.36 3.51
N TYR A 108 -15.00 23.30 2.69
CA TYR A 108 -14.43 23.25 1.35
C TYR A 108 -15.46 23.68 0.31
N GLY A 109 -14.99 24.13 -0.85
CA GLY A 109 -15.87 24.62 -1.91
C GLY A 109 -16.74 23.50 -2.48
N VAL A 110 -18.06 23.69 -2.38
CA VAL A 110 -19.08 22.77 -2.88
C VAL A 110 -20.06 23.57 -3.72
N ILE A 111 -20.42 23.05 -4.88
CA ILE A 111 -21.38 23.69 -5.78
C ILE A 111 -22.75 23.00 -5.60
N PRO A 112 -23.75 23.69 -5.04
CA PRO A 112 -25.12 23.18 -5.04
C PRO A 112 -25.68 23.17 -6.48
N TYR A 113 -26.53 22.20 -6.80
CA TYR A 113 -27.24 22.15 -8.07
C TYR A 113 -28.72 21.82 -7.89
N GLN A 114 -29.54 22.32 -8.83
CA GLN A 114 -30.93 21.93 -8.98
C GLN A 114 -31.09 21.00 -10.19
N ASP A 115 -31.94 19.99 -10.03
CA ASP A 115 -32.23 18.99 -11.07
C ASP A 115 -33.30 19.50 -12.06
N ASP A 116 -33.04 20.66 -12.68
CA ASP A 116 -33.88 21.25 -13.71
C ASP A 116 -33.06 22.00 -14.78
N VAL A 117 -33.76 22.58 -15.77
CA VAL A 117 -33.12 23.27 -16.91
C VAL A 117 -32.39 24.56 -16.49
N ALA A 118 -32.89 25.24 -15.46
CA ALA A 118 -32.26 26.47 -14.96
C ALA A 118 -31.01 26.11 -14.15
N GLY A 119 -31.12 25.12 -13.26
CA GLY A 119 -30.02 24.55 -12.48
C GLY A 119 -28.90 24.01 -13.35
N ALA A 120 -29.20 23.49 -14.55
CA ALA A 120 -28.18 23.07 -15.52
C ALA A 120 -27.29 24.22 -15.99
N ARG A 121 -27.89 25.35 -16.34
CA ARG A 121 -27.14 26.52 -16.81
C ARG A 121 -26.36 27.15 -15.66
N GLU A 122 -26.95 27.17 -14.46
CA GLU A 122 -26.30 27.69 -13.27
C GLU A 122 -25.10 26.83 -12.87
N LEU A 123 -25.24 25.50 -12.85
CA LEU A 123 -24.13 24.61 -12.58
C LEU A 123 -23.02 24.76 -13.62
N GLU A 124 -23.35 24.91 -14.90
CA GLU A 124 -22.34 25.13 -15.95
C GLU A 124 -21.52 26.40 -15.68
N ASN A 125 -22.17 27.51 -15.32
CA ASN A 125 -21.50 28.76 -14.97
C ASN A 125 -20.65 28.58 -13.70
N ASN A 126 -21.20 27.96 -12.66
CA ASN A 126 -20.49 27.72 -11.40
C ASN A 126 -19.28 26.81 -11.62
N LEU A 127 -19.39 25.76 -12.43
CA LEU A 127 -18.28 24.88 -12.79
C LEU A 127 -17.19 25.65 -13.53
N ARG A 128 -17.56 26.54 -14.46
CA ARG A 128 -16.61 27.39 -15.19
C ARG A 128 -15.80 28.26 -14.23
N ASP A 129 -16.48 28.94 -13.31
CA ASP A 129 -15.84 29.82 -12.34
C ASP A 129 -14.95 29.03 -11.37
N PHE A 130 -15.42 27.87 -10.92
CA PHE A 130 -14.67 27.01 -10.00
C PHE A 130 -13.42 26.42 -10.67
N VAL A 131 -13.52 25.95 -11.91
CA VAL A 131 -12.38 25.46 -12.69
C VAL A 131 -11.36 26.58 -12.91
N ALA A 132 -11.80 27.78 -13.29
CA ALA A 132 -10.90 28.93 -13.45
C ALA A 132 -10.11 29.21 -12.16
N ARG A 133 -10.78 29.20 -11.00
CA ARG A 133 -10.13 29.35 -9.70
C ARG A 133 -9.18 28.21 -9.36
N ILE A 134 -9.54 26.96 -9.63
CA ILE A 134 -8.63 25.81 -9.43
C ILE A 134 -7.36 25.97 -10.28
N GLU A 135 -7.49 26.38 -11.54
CA GLU A 135 -6.36 26.53 -12.44
C GLU A 135 -5.44 27.71 -12.05
N GLU A 136 -6.01 28.82 -11.59
CA GLU A 136 -5.28 30.04 -11.24
C GLU A 136 -4.72 30.01 -9.80
N GLU A 137 -5.57 29.72 -8.81
CA GLU A 137 -5.25 29.81 -7.38
C GLU A 137 -4.64 28.51 -6.84
N ARG A 138 -4.92 27.36 -7.47
CA ARG A 138 -4.59 26.01 -6.98
C ARG A 138 -4.87 25.84 -5.49
N PRO A 139 -6.11 26.10 -5.04
CA PRO A 139 -6.46 26.07 -3.64
C PRO A 139 -6.28 24.67 -3.09
N ILE A 140 -6.01 24.59 -1.78
CA ILE A 140 -6.12 23.32 -1.07
C ILE A 140 -7.62 23.05 -0.92
N ASP A 141 -8.07 21.94 -1.50
CA ASP A 141 -9.48 21.59 -1.61
C ASP A 141 -9.86 20.34 -0.81
N SER A 142 -8.98 19.90 0.11
CA SER A 142 -9.24 18.73 0.94
C SER A 142 -8.67 18.82 2.36
N PRO A 143 -9.35 18.21 3.36
CA PRO A 143 -8.87 18.16 4.74
C PRO A 143 -7.48 17.55 4.95
N PRO A 144 -7.14 16.39 4.34
CA PRO A 144 -5.82 15.81 4.50
C PRO A 144 -4.71 16.73 3.99
N LEU A 145 -4.90 17.39 2.83
CA LEU A 145 -3.89 18.28 2.26
C LEU A 145 -3.80 19.61 3.00
N ASP A 146 -4.90 20.08 3.58
CA ASP A 146 -4.95 21.29 4.40
C ASP A 146 -4.16 21.10 5.71
N TYR A 147 -4.38 19.96 6.39
CA TYR A 147 -3.57 19.58 7.55
C TYR A 147 -2.07 19.50 7.23
N LEU A 148 -1.73 18.99 6.04
CA LEU A 148 -0.35 18.92 5.55
C LEU A 148 0.18 20.27 5.02
N GLN A 149 -0.56 21.38 5.20
CA GLN A 149 -0.23 22.75 4.82
C GLN A 149 0.10 22.92 3.32
N GLY A 150 -0.53 22.14 2.44
CA GLY A 150 -0.26 22.20 1.01
C GLY A 150 1.19 21.91 0.64
N ARG A 151 2.01 21.36 1.57
CA ARG A 151 3.38 20.98 1.29
C ARG A 151 3.35 19.79 0.33
N HIS A 152 3.46 20.12 -0.96
CA HIS A 152 3.70 19.20 -2.08
C HIS A 152 2.47 18.38 -2.53
N ALA A 153 1.37 19.05 -2.88
CA ALA A 153 0.16 18.44 -3.45
C ALA A 153 0.31 17.94 -4.91
N ASP A 154 1.31 18.42 -5.65
CA ASP A 154 1.44 18.15 -7.10
C ASP A 154 2.31 16.93 -7.43
N ASP A 155 2.97 16.31 -6.46
CA ASP A 155 4.07 15.41 -6.77
C ASP A 155 3.95 14.03 -6.10
N TYR A 156 2.82 13.38 -6.32
CA TYR A 156 2.65 11.97 -5.97
C TYR A 156 3.70 11.08 -6.66
N ARG A 157 4.11 11.41 -7.89
CA ARG A 157 5.18 10.67 -8.61
C ARG A 157 6.56 10.94 -8.05
N GLN A 158 6.90 12.16 -7.65
CA GLN A 158 8.15 12.39 -6.93
C GLN A 158 8.07 11.87 -5.50
N ARG A 159 6.91 11.79 -4.84
CA ARG A 159 6.79 11.09 -3.55
C ARG A 159 6.93 9.59 -3.68
N LEU A 160 6.29 8.96 -4.68
CA LEU A 160 6.53 7.55 -5.01
C LEU A 160 7.97 7.37 -5.43
N SER A 161 8.51 8.21 -6.29
CA SER A 161 9.91 8.14 -6.76
C SER A 161 10.91 8.52 -5.68
N ASP A 162 10.59 9.37 -4.71
CA ASP A 162 11.45 9.76 -3.58
C ASP A 162 11.27 8.77 -2.45
N MET A 163 10.11 8.15 -2.28
CA MET A 163 9.93 7.02 -1.37
C MET A 163 10.60 5.78 -1.96
N GLU A 164 10.41 5.48 -3.23
CA GLU A 164 11.10 4.42 -3.98
C GLU A 164 12.57 4.76 -4.12
N SER A 165 12.99 6.01 -4.33
CA SER A 165 14.41 6.40 -4.37
C SER A 165 15.00 6.48 -2.99
N GLN A 166 14.31 6.89 -1.93
CA GLN A 166 14.82 6.80 -0.55
C GLN A 166 14.80 5.36 -0.05
N HIS A 167 13.85 4.54 -0.49
CA HIS A 167 13.78 3.11 -0.22
C HIS A 167 14.86 2.37 -1.00
N ASN A 168 15.03 2.64 -2.29
CA ASN A 168 16.09 2.11 -3.16
C ASN A 168 17.45 2.70 -2.81
N THR A 169 17.57 3.94 -2.33
CA THR A 169 18.84 4.52 -1.84
C THR A 169 19.16 3.97 -0.46
N LYS A 170 18.17 3.68 0.39
CA LYS A 170 18.40 2.91 1.63
C LYS A 170 18.77 1.47 1.31
N LEU A 171 18.10 0.83 0.36
CA LEU A 171 18.40 -0.52 -0.12
C LEU A 171 19.74 -0.57 -0.84
N ASP A 172 20.12 0.44 -1.62
CA ASP A 172 21.41 0.58 -2.28
C ASP A 172 22.47 0.91 -1.26
N ARG A 173 22.19 1.73 -0.24
CA ARG A 173 23.13 1.92 0.88
C ARG A 173 23.27 0.67 1.72
N ILE A 174 22.22 -0.12 1.88
CA ILE A 174 22.25 -1.43 2.53
C ILE A 174 22.99 -2.43 1.65
N PHE A 175 22.80 -2.41 0.33
CA PHE A 175 23.47 -3.29 -0.63
C PHE A 175 24.95 -2.91 -0.74
N GLN A 176 25.28 -1.62 -0.77
CA GLN A 176 26.65 -1.09 -0.70
C GLN A 176 27.27 -1.31 0.69
N PHE A 177 26.48 -1.30 1.77
CA PHE A 177 26.96 -1.65 3.10
C PHE A 177 27.20 -3.15 3.24
N VAL A 178 26.31 -4.01 2.73
CA VAL A 178 26.46 -5.48 2.68
C VAL A 178 27.62 -5.86 1.75
N GLN A 179 27.75 -5.23 0.58
CA GLN A 179 28.92 -5.37 -0.30
C GLN A 179 30.19 -4.79 0.34
N GLY A 180 30.09 -3.70 1.08
CA GLY A 180 31.19 -3.07 1.80
C GLY A 180 31.67 -3.89 3.01
N LEU A 181 30.77 -4.57 3.70
CA LEU A 181 31.08 -5.56 4.74
C LEU A 181 31.82 -6.76 4.13
N ALA A 182 31.43 -7.18 2.92
CA ALA A 182 32.17 -8.19 2.16
C ALA A 182 33.57 -7.69 1.72
N GLN A 183 33.79 -6.38 1.59
CA GLN A 183 35.01 -5.76 1.04
C GLN A 183 35.91 -5.02 2.06
N SER A 184 35.65 -5.13 3.37
CA SER A 184 36.45 -4.49 4.43
C SER A 184 37.93 -4.95 4.41
N PRO A 185 38.92 -4.13 4.81
CA PRO A 185 40.33 -4.55 4.82
C PRO A 185 40.66 -5.74 5.74
N ALA A 186 39.78 -6.08 6.69
CA ALA A 186 39.85 -7.33 7.46
C ALA A 186 39.51 -8.58 6.62
N SER A 187 38.89 -8.38 5.44
CA SER A 187 38.65 -9.38 4.39
C SER A 187 39.63 -9.27 3.20
N ARG A 188 40.85 -8.76 3.40
CA ARG A 188 41.90 -8.76 2.36
C ARG A 188 42.70 -10.06 2.23
N SER A 189 42.05 -11.20 2.40
CA SER A 189 42.48 -12.49 1.83
C SER A 189 41.44 -13.14 0.93
N TRP A 190 40.34 -12.45 0.62
CA TRP A 190 39.18 -13.06 -0.03
C TRP A 190 39.31 -12.85 -1.55
N SER A 191 40.10 -13.72 -2.16
CA SER A 191 40.20 -13.86 -3.62
C SER A 191 38.94 -14.52 -4.20
N GLU A 192 38.77 -14.40 -5.51
CA GLU A 192 37.63 -14.79 -6.39
C GLU A 192 37.12 -16.26 -6.31
N GLN A 193 37.37 -17.00 -5.23
CA GLN A 193 36.91 -18.39 -5.03
C GLN A 193 35.68 -18.57 -4.11
N GLU A 194 35.21 -17.54 -3.39
CA GLU A 194 34.15 -17.70 -2.35
C GLU A 194 32.90 -16.83 -2.57
N GLY A 195 32.38 -16.77 -3.80
CA GLY A 195 31.09 -16.09 -4.07
C GLY A 195 29.85 -16.82 -3.51
N HIS A 196 29.99 -17.76 -2.57
CA HIS A 196 28.99 -18.78 -2.20
C HIS A 196 28.87 -19.01 -0.68
N ALA A 197 29.30 -18.08 0.18
CA ALA A 197 29.34 -18.29 1.64
C ALA A 197 27.97 -18.67 2.28
N ILE A 198 26.86 -18.20 1.70
CA ILE A 198 25.50 -18.56 2.14
C ILE A 198 24.79 -19.53 1.19
N ALA A 199 25.46 -20.00 0.14
CA ALA A 199 24.87 -20.89 -0.83
C ALA A 199 24.55 -22.24 -0.18
N GLY A 200 23.30 -22.69 -0.33
CA GLY A 200 22.81 -23.94 0.25
C GLY A 200 22.17 -23.80 1.63
N LYS A 201 22.32 -22.65 2.31
CA LYS A 201 21.56 -22.31 3.52
C LYS A 201 20.06 -22.41 3.24
N ARG A 202 19.28 -22.86 4.23
CA ARG A 202 17.82 -23.06 4.10
C ARG A 202 17.04 -22.19 5.07
N VAL A 203 16.07 -21.48 4.54
CA VAL A 203 15.13 -20.66 5.31
C VAL A 203 13.73 -21.24 5.17
N LEU A 204 13.07 -21.49 6.30
CA LEU A 204 11.64 -21.82 6.33
C LEU A 204 10.85 -20.52 6.52
N TRP A 205 9.98 -20.19 5.58
CA TRP A 205 9.09 -19.03 5.69
C TRP A 205 7.66 -19.48 5.95
N VAL A 206 7.07 -19.06 7.07
CA VAL A 206 5.74 -19.47 7.53
C VAL A 206 4.76 -18.30 7.50
N ASP A 207 3.88 -18.30 6.51
CA ASP A 207 3.03 -17.15 6.16
C ASP A 207 1.85 -17.60 5.30
N ASP A 208 0.64 -17.08 5.55
CA ASP A 208 -0.57 -17.44 4.80
C ASP A 208 -0.69 -16.68 3.45
N LEU A 209 0.13 -15.65 3.24
CA LEU A 209 0.27 -14.84 2.03
C LEU A 209 1.76 -14.72 1.60
N PRO A 210 2.44 -15.85 1.31
CA PRO A 210 3.90 -15.87 1.10
C PRO A 210 4.36 -15.05 -0.12
N HIS A 211 3.47 -14.81 -1.08
CA HIS A 211 3.73 -14.01 -2.28
C HIS A 211 4.08 -12.55 -1.99
N HIS A 212 3.72 -12.01 -0.82
CA HIS A 212 4.11 -10.66 -0.40
C HIS A 212 5.63 -10.52 -0.14
N HIS A 213 6.35 -11.64 0.00
CA HIS A 213 7.75 -11.65 0.43
C HIS A 213 8.73 -12.08 -0.67
N GLU A 214 8.24 -12.36 -1.89
CA GLU A 214 9.06 -12.80 -3.03
C GLU A 214 10.25 -11.88 -3.34
N PRO A 215 10.14 -10.53 -3.31
CA PRO A 215 11.30 -9.67 -3.58
C PRO A 215 12.48 -9.87 -2.62
N ILE A 216 12.19 -10.13 -1.33
CA ILE A 216 13.23 -10.40 -0.33
C ILE A 216 13.82 -11.79 -0.55
N MET A 217 12.97 -12.79 -0.81
CA MET A 217 13.43 -14.16 -1.07
C MET A 217 14.34 -14.23 -2.29
N ASP A 218 13.99 -13.54 -3.37
CA ASP A 218 14.74 -13.54 -4.62
C ASP A 218 16.15 -12.97 -4.45
N LEU A 219 16.33 -11.96 -3.60
CA LEU A 219 17.66 -11.40 -3.27
C LEU A 219 18.61 -12.47 -2.68
N TYR A 220 18.10 -13.36 -1.84
CA TYR A 220 18.89 -14.43 -1.22
C TYR A 220 18.95 -15.69 -2.09
N ARG A 221 17.92 -15.99 -2.89
CA ARG A 221 17.95 -17.09 -3.88
C ARG A 221 19.04 -16.86 -4.92
N GLN A 222 19.23 -15.61 -5.36
CA GLN A 222 20.33 -15.24 -6.26
C GLN A 222 21.72 -15.53 -5.66
N GLN A 223 21.83 -15.57 -4.33
CA GLN A 223 23.04 -15.91 -3.59
C GLN A 223 23.10 -17.41 -3.19
N GLY A 224 22.16 -18.22 -3.66
CA GLY A 224 22.13 -19.67 -3.45
C GLY A 224 21.37 -20.14 -2.20
N VAL A 225 20.72 -19.25 -1.46
CA VAL A 225 19.85 -19.62 -0.32
C VAL A 225 18.58 -20.29 -0.84
N LYS A 226 18.14 -21.34 -0.16
CA LYS A 226 16.92 -22.09 -0.48
C LYS A 226 15.81 -21.67 0.48
N PHE A 227 14.61 -21.47 -0.07
CA PHE A 227 13.41 -21.16 0.72
C PHE A 227 12.39 -22.27 0.57
N ASP A 228 11.91 -22.78 1.70
CA ASP A 228 10.72 -23.62 1.76
C ASP A 228 9.59 -22.79 2.39
N LEU A 229 8.38 -22.93 1.86
CA LEU A 229 7.21 -22.15 2.25
C LEU A 229 6.21 -23.03 3.00
N ALA A 230 5.66 -22.52 4.09
CA ALA A 230 4.56 -23.14 4.82
C ALA A 230 3.43 -22.12 5.05
N LEU A 231 2.20 -22.49 4.71
CA LEU A 231 1.03 -21.61 4.82
C LEU A 231 0.41 -21.57 6.22
N ASN A 232 0.80 -22.52 7.08
CA ASN A 232 0.27 -22.66 8.43
C ASN A 232 1.25 -23.45 9.31
N THR A 233 0.91 -23.52 10.60
CA THR A 233 1.71 -24.19 11.64
C THR A 233 1.97 -25.67 11.31
N ASP A 234 0.96 -26.41 10.85
CA ASP A 234 1.11 -27.84 10.57
C ASP A 234 2.08 -28.10 9.41
N GLN A 235 1.98 -27.31 8.34
CA GLN A 235 2.91 -27.37 7.22
C GLN A 235 4.34 -27.03 7.65
N ALA A 236 4.52 -26.05 8.54
CA ALA A 236 5.83 -25.70 9.07
C ALA A 236 6.44 -26.85 9.88
N LEU A 237 5.64 -27.50 10.74
CA LEU A 237 6.07 -28.66 11.51
C LEU A 237 6.41 -29.85 10.59
N ASP A 238 5.66 -30.06 9.51
CA ASP A 238 5.96 -31.11 8.52
C ASP A 238 7.24 -30.82 7.73
N CYS A 239 7.54 -29.56 7.43
CA CYS A 239 8.81 -29.13 6.89
C CYS A 239 9.97 -29.44 7.84
N LEU A 240 9.83 -29.11 9.12
CA LEU A 240 10.85 -29.32 10.15
C LEU A 240 11.12 -30.81 10.46
N LYS A 241 10.15 -31.70 10.22
CA LYS A 241 10.38 -33.16 10.31
C LYS A 241 11.27 -33.69 9.19
N ARG A 242 11.35 -32.99 8.06
CA ARG A 242 11.98 -33.49 6.82
C ARG A 242 13.35 -32.89 6.55
N LEU A 243 13.54 -31.63 6.94
CA LEU A 243 14.72 -30.84 6.61
C LEU A 243 15.17 -30.02 7.82
N GLU A 244 16.47 -29.80 7.89
CA GLU A 244 17.06 -28.81 8.80
C GLU A 244 17.07 -27.43 8.13
N TYR A 245 16.86 -26.40 8.94
CA TYR A 245 16.82 -25.00 8.51
C TYR A 245 17.81 -24.19 9.33
N ASP A 246 18.47 -23.24 8.67
CA ASP A 246 19.37 -22.29 9.31
C ASP A 246 18.61 -21.11 9.94
N LEU A 247 17.39 -20.86 9.47
CA LEU A 247 16.54 -19.75 9.91
C LEU A 247 15.06 -20.07 9.67
N ILE A 248 14.22 -19.68 10.63
CA ILE A 248 12.76 -19.66 10.47
C ILE A 248 12.28 -18.22 10.50
N ILE A 249 11.41 -17.86 9.56
CA ILE A 249 10.71 -16.57 9.51
C ILE A 249 9.22 -16.86 9.60
N SER A 250 8.50 -16.14 10.46
CA SER A 250 7.07 -16.37 10.67
C SER A 250 6.29 -15.08 10.88
N ASP A 251 5.08 -15.02 10.33
CA ASP A 251 4.05 -14.09 10.82
C ASP A 251 3.54 -14.55 12.21
N ILE A 252 3.06 -13.61 13.02
CA ILE A 252 2.34 -13.86 14.28
C ILE A 252 0.93 -14.33 13.99
N GLU A 253 0.24 -13.65 13.08
CA GLU A 253 -1.16 -13.89 12.74
C GLU A 253 -1.22 -14.70 11.45
N ARG A 254 -2.09 -15.71 11.39
CA ARG A 254 -2.35 -16.47 10.15
C ARG A 254 -3.82 -16.81 10.05
N GLY A 255 -4.49 -16.34 8.99
CA GLY A 255 -5.92 -16.48 8.82
C GLY A 255 -6.71 -15.98 10.04
N SER A 256 -7.51 -16.86 10.65
CA SER A 256 -8.28 -16.53 11.86
C SER A 256 -7.50 -16.66 13.17
N GLU A 257 -6.24 -17.11 13.12
CA GLU A 257 -5.43 -17.39 14.31
C GLU A 257 -4.50 -16.21 14.63
N LEU A 258 -4.85 -15.44 15.65
CA LEU A 258 -4.16 -14.19 16.02
C LEU A 258 -2.78 -14.40 16.70
N ASP A 259 -2.47 -15.62 17.12
CA ASP A 259 -1.23 -15.95 17.85
C ASP A 259 -0.55 -17.21 17.27
N ALA A 260 -0.84 -17.53 16.02
CA ALA A 260 -0.35 -18.72 15.34
C ALA A 260 1.17 -18.84 15.39
N GLY A 261 1.91 -17.74 15.16
CA GLY A 261 3.38 -17.71 15.21
C GLY A 261 3.92 -18.10 16.59
N ILE A 262 3.30 -17.59 17.66
CA ILE A 262 3.67 -17.90 19.05
C ILE A 262 3.40 -19.36 19.37
N ARG A 263 2.21 -19.87 19.00
CA ARG A 263 1.84 -21.28 19.18
C ARG A 263 2.80 -22.19 18.44
N MET A 264 3.17 -21.84 17.21
CA MET A 264 4.14 -22.57 16.41
C MET A 264 5.50 -22.63 17.12
N ILE A 265 6.04 -21.51 17.60
CA ILE A 265 7.35 -21.50 18.29
C ILE A 265 7.36 -22.45 19.49
N ARG A 266 6.29 -22.41 20.30
CA ARG A 266 6.13 -23.31 21.45
C ARG A 266 6.08 -24.77 21.02
N GLU A 267 5.37 -25.07 19.94
CA GLU A 267 5.26 -26.43 19.42
C GLU A 267 6.57 -26.94 18.83
N ILE A 268 7.32 -26.08 18.14
CA ILE A 268 8.66 -26.40 17.66
C ILE A 268 9.56 -26.76 18.83
N LYS A 269 9.55 -25.95 19.90
CA LYS A 269 10.36 -26.22 21.10
C LYS A 269 10.02 -27.54 21.77
N ARG A 270 8.72 -27.85 21.86
CA ARG A 270 8.24 -29.12 22.45
C ARG A 270 8.61 -30.33 21.61
N SER A 271 8.49 -30.22 20.29
CA SER A 271 8.64 -31.35 19.36
C SER A 271 10.10 -31.59 18.92
N PHE A 272 10.90 -30.54 18.80
CA PHE A 272 12.25 -30.61 18.22
C PHE A 272 13.36 -30.08 19.14
N GLY A 273 13.04 -29.53 20.31
CA GLY A 273 14.03 -29.00 21.26
C GLY A 273 14.43 -27.56 20.96
N THR A 274 15.73 -27.27 20.80
CA THR A 274 16.19 -25.91 20.50
C THR A 274 15.93 -25.59 19.03
N PRO A 275 15.07 -24.61 18.71
CA PRO A 275 14.85 -24.25 17.31
C PRO A 275 16.07 -23.54 16.72
N PRO A 276 16.23 -23.55 15.38
CA PRO A 276 17.11 -22.58 14.73
C PRO A 276 16.65 -21.15 15.07
N PRO A 277 17.49 -20.13 14.81
CA PRO A 277 17.08 -18.74 14.97
C PRO A 277 15.72 -18.45 14.32
N ILE A 278 14.87 -17.73 15.04
CA ILE A 278 13.51 -17.39 14.59
C ILE A 278 13.38 -15.89 14.51
N ILE A 279 12.95 -15.37 13.35
CA ILE A 279 12.52 -13.99 13.20
C ILE A 279 11.00 -13.97 13.06
N ILE A 280 10.35 -13.09 13.81
CA ILE A 280 8.96 -12.75 13.61
C ILE A 280 8.88 -11.45 12.80
N HIS A 281 8.20 -11.53 11.65
CA HIS A 281 7.85 -10.38 10.82
C HIS A 281 6.34 -10.31 10.66
N SER A 282 5.71 -9.26 11.17
CA SER A 282 4.25 -9.16 11.24
C SER A 282 3.77 -7.72 11.16
N ASN A 283 2.47 -7.51 11.04
CA ASN A 283 1.89 -6.16 11.02
C ASN A 283 2.16 -5.41 12.36
N PRO A 284 2.21 -4.07 12.36
CA PRO A 284 2.55 -3.29 13.55
C PRO A 284 1.67 -3.56 14.78
N GLY A 285 0.38 -3.83 14.59
CA GLY A 285 -0.55 -4.10 15.69
C GLY A 285 -0.29 -5.43 16.36
N ALA A 286 0.02 -6.47 15.58
CA ALA A 286 0.43 -7.78 16.11
C ALA A 286 1.77 -7.69 16.83
N VAL A 287 2.75 -6.97 16.27
CA VAL A 287 4.04 -6.73 16.94
C VAL A 287 3.85 -6.03 18.27
N GLU A 288 3.08 -4.94 18.33
CA GLU A 288 2.80 -4.22 19.57
C GLU A 288 2.17 -5.14 20.65
N ARG A 289 1.27 -6.03 20.24
CA ARG A 289 0.56 -6.93 21.15
C ARG A 289 1.42 -8.10 21.65
N TYR A 290 2.23 -8.70 20.78
CA TYR A 290 2.88 -9.99 21.05
C TYR A 290 4.40 -9.93 21.17
N LYS A 291 5.04 -8.78 20.95
CA LYS A 291 6.50 -8.65 21.01
C LYS A 291 7.11 -9.20 22.29
N GLY A 292 6.62 -8.80 23.46
CA GLY A 292 7.15 -9.29 24.73
C GLY A 292 7.01 -10.81 24.88
N ILE A 293 5.87 -11.37 24.47
CA ILE A 293 5.63 -12.82 24.53
C ILE A 293 6.59 -13.55 23.59
N ALA A 294 6.80 -13.03 22.38
CA ALA A 294 7.72 -13.62 21.41
C ALA A 294 9.19 -13.55 21.88
N GLU A 295 9.60 -12.42 22.46
CA GLU A 295 10.93 -12.23 23.05
C GLU A 295 11.18 -13.19 24.22
N ASP A 296 10.17 -13.40 25.08
CA ASP A 296 10.22 -14.42 26.15
C ASP A 296 10.33 -15.85 25.57
N GLU A 297 9.79 -16.08 24.37
CA GLU A 297 9.99 -17.31 23.61
C GLU A 297 11.35 -17.38 22.90
N GLY A 298 12.26 -16.42 23.12
CA GLY A 298 13.64 -16.49 22.64
C GLY A 298 13.79 -16.31 21.13
N VAL A 299 12.85 -15.62 20.48
CA VAL A 299 13.00 -15.23 19.07
C VAL A 299 14.15 -14.22 18.92
N SER A 300 14.84 -14.28 17.79
CA SER A 300 16.01 -13.43 17.51
C SER A 300 15.63 -11.99 17.15
N LEU A 301 14.42 -11.77 16.63
CA LEU A 301 13.87 -10.45 16.31
C LEU A 301 12.34 -10.53 16.18
N VAL A 302 11.64 -9.49 16.65
CA VAL A 302 10.23 -9.23 16.34
C VAL A 302 10.13 -7.85 15.70
N THR A 303 9.63 -7.77 14.47
CA THR A 303 9.55 -6.49 13.76
C THR A 303 8.41 -6.41 12.76
N ALA A 304 7.94 -5.19 12.51
CA ALA A 304 7.08 -4.86 11.37
C ALA A 304 7.86 -4.09 10.28
N ILE A 305 9.17 -3.94 10.46
CA ILE A 305 10.04 -3.07 9.64
C ILE A 305 10.87 -3.98 8.73
N PRO A 306 10.61 -4.00 7.41
CA PRO A 306 11.33 -4.88 6.46
C PRO A 306 12.85 -4.71 6.50
N GLN A 307 13.34 -3.51 6.80
CA GLN A 307 14.78 -3.25 6.92
C GLN A 307 15.42 -4.00 8.10
N GLN A 308 14.72 -4.10 9.24
CA GLN A 308 15.22 -4.85 10.40
C GLN A 308 15.22 -6.36 10.13
N LEU A 309 14.21 -6.86 9.42
CA LEU A 309 14.16 -8.23 8.93
C LEU A 309 15.38 -8.55 8.06
N LEU A 310 15.64 -7.72 7.04
CA LEU A 310 16.76 -7.93 6.11
C LEU A 310 18.13 -7.90 6.82
N MET A 311 18.33 -6.94 7.73
CA MET A 311 19.56 -6.86 8.52
C MET A 311 19.76 -8.13 9.36
N LYS A 312 18.71 -8.61 10.04
CA LYS A 312 18.81 -9.78 10.91
C LYS A 312 18.94 -11.09 10.14
N MET A 313 18.30 -11.21 8.98
CA MET A 313 18.51 -12.35 8.07
C MET A 313 19.97 -12.42 7.64
N THR A 314 20.57 -11.29 7.25
CA THR A 314 21.97 -11.22 6.84
C THR A 314 22.91 -11.57 8.00
N GLU A 315 22.68 -11.01 9.18
CA GLU A 315 23.45 -11.35 10.39
C GLU A 315 23.45 -12.87 10.64
N ILE A 316 22.27 -13.49 10.71
CA ILE A 316 22.13 -14.92 11.03
C ILE A 316 22.74 -15.82 9.95
N LEU A 317 22.49 -15.52 8.67
CA LEU A 317 22.94 -16.40 7.59
C LEU A 317 24.45 -16.34 7.34
N PHE A 318 25.11 -15.23 7.68
CA PHE A 318 26.54 -15.03 7.47
C PHE A 318 27.41 -15.27 8.72
N GLU A 319 26.87 -15.26 9.94
CA GLU A 319 27.66 -15.44 11.18
C GLU A 319 28.10 -16.89 11.48
N GLY A 320 27.70 -17.87 10.66
CA GLY A 320 27.92 -19.31 10.92
C GLY A 320 29.34 -19.88 10.72
N GLU A 321 30.32 -19.12 10.24
CA GLU A 321 31.67 -19.64 9.90
C GLU A 321 32.79 -19.27 10.90
N GLY A 322 32.50 -18.53 11.97
CA GLY A 322 33.54 -18.00 12.87
C GLY A 322 34.03 -18.90 14.02
N ALA A 323 33.52 -20.12 14.19
CA ALA A 323 33.71 -20.89 15.42
C ALA A 323 34.38 -22.27 15.25
N ASN A 324 35.26 -22.46 14.27
CA ASN A 324 36.07 -23.70 14.21
C ASN A 324 37.43 -23.54 13.53
N THR A 325 38.31 -22.72 14.10
CA THR A 325 39.77 -22.84 13.90
C THR A 325 40.48 -22.64 15.24
N ASP A 326 40.39 -23.62 16.11
CA ASP A 326 41.38 -23.88 17.16
C ASP A 326 41.50 -25.41 17.33
N ASN A 327 42.38 -26.00 16.51
CA ASN A 327 43.21 -27.15 16.90
C ASN A 327 44.37 -27.37 15.91
#